data_AF-A0A6L7KMV5-F1
#
_entry.id   AF-A0A6L7KMV5-F1
#
_cell.length_a   1.000
_cell.length_b   1.000
_cell.length_c   1.000
_cell.angle_alpha   90.00
_cell.angle_beta   90.00
_cell.angle_gamma   90.00
#
_symmetry.space_group_name_H-M   'P 1'
#
loop_
_entity.id
_entity.type
_entity.pdbx_description
1 polymer ?
#
loop_
_entity_poly.entity_id
_entity_poly.type
_entity_poly.pdbx_seq_one_letter_code
_entity_poly.pdbx_strand_id
1 'polypeptide(L)' 'MSKSLARVSAAIESAGLACEILEMPGETRTAGDAAREAGCEVDQIAKSIVFRGVK' A
#
# COMPACT_ATOMS: atom_id res chain seq x y z
N MET A 1 15.22 -6.01 3.29
CA MET A 1 14.18 -5.44 2.41
C MET A 1 13.64 -6.52 1.47
N SER A 2 12.32 -6.73 1.41
CA SER A 2 11.73 -7.67 0.45
C SER A 2 11.83 -7.12 -0.98
N LYS A 3 11.82 -8.00 -1.99
CA LYS A 3 11.84 -7.59 -3.41
C LYS A 3 10.66 -6.68 -3.77
N SER A 4 9.48 -6.97 -3.21
CA SER A 4 8.28 -6.14 -3.41
C SER A 4 8.43 -4.75 -2.82
N LEU A 5 8.96 -4.65 -1.59
CA LEU A 5 9.18 -3.37 -0.90
C LEU A 5 10.14 -2.49 -1.69
N ALA A 6 11.29 -3.02 -2.10
CA ALA A 6 12.27 -2.28 -2.90
C ALA A 6 11.68 -1.71 -4.20
N ARG A 7 10.80 -2.48 -4.88
CA ARG A 7 10.13 -2.03 -6.10
C ARG A 7 9.15 -0.88 -5.84
N VAL A 8 8.42 -0.91 -4.72
CA VAL A 8 7.49 0.17 -4.36
C VAL A 8 8.25 1.44 -3.95
N SER A 9 9.32 1.31 -3.15
CA SER A 9 10.18 2.45 -2.77
C SER A 9 10.75 3.16 -4.00
N ALA A 10 11.33 2.41 -4.93
CA ALA A 10 11.88 3.00 -6.16
C ALA A 10 10.81 3.72 -7.01
N ALA A 11 9.58 3.19 -7.06
CA ALA A 11 8.49 3.83 -7.78
C ALA A 11 8.10 5.18 -7.14
N ILE A 12 7.98 5.24 -5.81
CA ILE A 12 7.70 6.46 -5.04
C ILE A 12 8.80 7.50 -5.30
N GLU A 13 10.07 7.11 -5.19
CA GLU A 13 11.22 7.97 -5.45
C GLU A 13 11.21 8.52 -6.88
N SER A 14 10.97 7.66 -7.87
CA SER A 14 10.91 8.06 -9.28
C SER A 14 9.77 9.03 -9.60
N ALA A 15 8.69 8.97 -8.82
CA ALA A 15 7.55 9.89 -8.92
C ALA A 15 7.80 11.23 -8.22
N GLY A 16 8.92 11.40 -7.50
CA GLY A 16 9.22 12.62 -6.74
C GLY A 16 8.27 12.84 -5.55
N LEU A 17 7.65 11.77 -5.04
CA LEU A 17 6.68 11.85 -3.94
C LEU A 17 7.39 11.74 -2.59
N ALA A 18 7.04 12.64 -1.68
CA ALA A 18 7.43 12.53 -0.28
C ALA A 18 6.47 11.57 0.45
N CYS A 19 6.79 10.27 0.43
CA CYS A 19 6.04 9.24 1.16
C CYS A 19 6.97 8.42 2.06
N GLU A 20 6.49 8.12 3.26
CA GLU A 20 7.15 7.20 4.19
C GLU A 20 6.52 5.81 4.08
N ILE A 21 7.34 4.77 3.94
CA ILE A 21 6.85 3.39 3.97
C ILE A 21 7.07 2.84 5.37
N LEU A 22 5.96 2.44 6.00
CA LEU A 22 5.96 1.89 7.35
C LEU A 22 5.78 0.38 7.30
N GLU A 23 6.60 -0.35 8.05
CA GLU A 23 6.37 -1.76 8.35
C GLU A 23 5.52 -1.84 9.61
N MET A 24 4.27 -2.28 9.46
CA MET A 24 3.32 -2.35 10.57
C MET A 24 3.55 -3.64 11.39
N PRO A 25 3.43 -3.59 12.72
CA PRO A 25 3.59 -4.78 13.57
C PRO A 25 2.42 -5.77 13.43
N GLY A 26 1.24 -5.31 13.01
CA GLY A 26 0.06 -6.13 12.77
C GLY A 26 -0.22 -6.50 11.31
N GLU A 27 -1.38 -7.13 11.10
CA GLU A 27 -1.86 -7.57 9.78
C GLU A 27 -2.32 -6.39 8.92
N THR A 28 -2.03 -6.43 7.61
CA THR A 28 -2.40 -5.36 6.65
C THR A 28 -2.94 -5.92 5.32
N ARG A 29 -3.25 -7.22 5.26
CA ARG A 29 -3.74 -7.88 4.05
C ARG A 29 -5.13 -7.44 3.61
N THR A 30 -6.01 -7.10 4.55
CA THR A 30 -7.36 -6.58 4.24
C THR A 30 -7.43 -5.09 4.51
N ALA A 31 -8.38 -4.40 3.85
CA ALA A 31 -8.57 -2.97 4.09
C ALA A 31 -8.98 -2.69 5.55
N GLY A 32 -9.80 -3.55 6.16
CA GLY A 32 -10.20 -3.41 7.56
C GLY A 32 -9.04 -3.61 8.53
N ASP A 33 -8.18 -4.60 8.27
CA ASP A 33 -6.98 -4.82 9.09
C ASP A 33 -5.99 -3.66 8.97
N ALA A 34 -5.73 -3.20 7.74
CA ALA A 34 -4.85 -2.05 7.50
C ALA A 34 -5.37 -0.76 8.14
N ALA A 35 -6.68 -0.49 8.06
CA ALA A 35 -7.31 0.68 8.69
C ALA A 35 -7.18 0.65 10.21
N ARG A 36 -7.48 -0.50 10.83
CA ARG A 36 -7.32 -0.71 12.27
C ARG A 36 -5.86 -0.51 12.70
N GLU A 37 -4.93 -1.07 11.94
CA GLU A 37 -3.50 -1.00 12.26
C GLU A 37 -2.93 0.41 12.06
N ALA A 38 -3.41 1.14 11.05
CA ALA A 38 -3.01 2.53 10.78
C ALA A 38 -3.76 3.57 11.64
N GLY A 39 -4.82 3.17 12.36
CA GLY A 39 -5.64 4.09 13.16
C GLY A 39 -6.46 5.07 12.31
N CYS A 40 -6.93 4.63 11.14
CA CYS A 40 -7.70 5.46 10.20
C CYS A 40 -9.02 4.78 9.81
N GLU A 41 -9.89 5.53 9.11
CA GLU A 41 -11.14 4.99 8.58
C GLU A 41 -10.86 4.12 7.34
N VAL A 42 -11.70 3.09 7.13
CA VAL A 42 -11.48 2.09 6.07
C VAL A 42 -11.51 2.68 4.65
N ASP A 43 -12.22 3.78 4.45
CA ASP A 43 -12.31 4.50 3.17
C ASP A 43 -11.03 5.29 2.83
N GLN A 44 -10.12 5.45 3.79
CA GLN A 44 -8.79 6.00 3.58
C GLN A 44 -7.78 4.96 3.08
N ILE A 45 -8.15 3.66 3.05
CA ILE A 45 -7.30 2.58 2.54
C ILE A 45 -7.54 2.36 1.03
N ALA A 46 -6.58 2.79 0.23
CA ALA A 46 -6.60 2.56 -1.21
C ALA A 46 -6.34 1.08 -1.57
N LYS A 47 -7.17 0.51 -2.45
CA LYS A 47 -6.96 -0.82 -3.03
C LYS A 47 -6.58 -0.72 -4.50
N SER A 48 -5.39 -1.19 -4.84
CA SER A 48 -4.94 -1.34 -6.23
C SER A 48 -5.58 -2.58 -6.86
N ILE A 49 -6.75 -2.41 -7.49
CA ILE A 49 -7.49 -3.51 -8.13
C ILE A 49 -7.21 -3.51 -9.63
N VAL A 50 -6.72 -4.63 -10.15
CA VAL A 50 -6.41 -4.79 -11.57
C VAL A 50 -7.51 -5.62 -12.23
N PHE A 51 -8.15 -5.05 -13.26
CA PHE A 51 -9.10 -5.74 -14.11
C PHE A 51 -8.48 -6.02 -15.48
N ARG A 52 -8.93 -7.09 -16.13
CA ARG A 52 -8.61 -7.39 -17.54
C ARG A 52 -9.74 -6.84 -18.41
N GLY A 53 -9.39 -6.02 -19.40
CA GLY A 53 -10.35 -5.53 -20.39
C GLY A 53 -10.92 -6.65 -21.28
N VAL A 54 -12.09 -6.41 -21.85
CA VAL A 54 -12.64 -7.24 -22.93
C VAL A 54 -11.91 -6.93 -24.23
N LYS A 55 -11.76 -7.94 -25.11
CA LYS A 55 -11.13 -7.78 -26.42
C LYS A 55 -12.02 -6.98 -27.38
#